data_AF-A0A0D3FVU6-F1
#
_entry.id   AF-A0A0D3FVU6-F1
#
_cell.length_a   1.000
_cell.length_b   1.000
_cell.length_c   1.000
_cell.angle_alpha   90.00
_cell.angle_beta   90.00
_cell.angle_gamma   90.00
#
_symmetry.space_group_name_H-M   'P 1'
#
loop_
_entity.id
_entity.type
_entity.pdbx_description
1 polymer ?
#
loop_
_entity_poly.entity_id
_entity_poly.type
_entity_poly.pdbx_seq_one_letter_code
_entity_poly.pdbx_strand_id
1 'polypeptide(L)'
;MALARGWSPGVVGWPNYKPFKAGDVLVFSYDASAHNVVVVGDVDYALCRAPANATAYGSGDDRVALPPGVTFFVSGFPGDCDKGMMKIAVTAR
;
A
#
# COMPACT_ATOMS: atom_id res chain seq x y z
N MET A 1 1.48 -23.49 -8.84
CA MET A 1 2.50 -22.46 -8.57
C MET A 1 1.76 -21.16 -8.31
N ALA A 2 1.50 -20.84 -7.04
CA ALA A 2 0.76 -19.62 -6.69
C ALA A 2 1.71 -18.43 -6.85
N LEU A 3 1.51 -17.62 -7.89
CA LEU A 3 2.15 -16.32 -8.01
C LEU A 3 1.64 -15.49 -6.82
N ALA A 4 2.46 -15.33 -5.78
CA ALA A 4 2.22 -14.30 -4.78
C ALA A 4 2.40 -12.97 -5.51
N ARG A 5 1.30 -12.44 -6.07
CA ARG A 5 1.25 -11.11 -6.67
C ARG A 5 1.49 -10.14 -5.52
N GLY A 6 2.71 -9.62 -5.42
CA GLY A 6 3.12 -8.68 -4.39
C GLY A 6 2.37 -7.34 -4.52
N TRP A 7 3.06 -6.25 -4.25
CA TRP A 7 2.49 -4.92 -4.48
C TRP A 7 2.31 -4.72 -5.99
N SER A 8 1.06 -4.77 -6.46
CA SER A 8 0.73 -4.81 -7.90
C SER A 8 -0.68 -4.30 -8.21
N PRO A 9 -1.01 -4.00 -9.47
CA PRO A 9 -2.36 -3.59 -9.85
C PRO A 9 -3.45 -4.61 -9.46
N GLY A 10 -4.55 -4.12 -8.90
CA GLY A 10 -5.70 -4.90 -8.44
C GLY A 10 -5.56 -5.49 -7.03
N VAL A 11 -4.56 -5.08 -6.26
CA VAL A 11 -4.27 -5.61 -4.91
C VAL A 11 -5.27 -5.16 -3.83
N VAL A 12 -6.22 -4.26 -4.15
CA VAL A 12 -7.17 -3.64 -3.21
C VAL A 12 -7.89 -4.60 -2.25
N GLY A 13 -8.19 -5.83 -2.68
CA GLY A 13 -8.87 -6.83 -1.86
C GLY A 13 -7.95 -7.70 -0.99
N TRP A 14 -6.63 -7.62 -1.15
CA TRP A 14 -5.66 -8.48 -0.46
C TRP A 14 -5.74 -8.41 1.07
N PRO A 15 -5.93 -7.24 1.72
CA PRO A 15 -6.03 -7.17 3.18
C PRO A 15 -7.28 -7.85 3.75
N ASN A 16 -8.31 -8.08 2.93
CA ASN A 16 -9.60 -8.55 3.42
C ASN A 16 -9.46 -9.87 4.16
N TYR A 17 -10.14 -9.97 5.31
CA TYR A 17 -10.18 -11.16 6.18
C TYR A 17 -8.85 -11.57 6.81
N LYS A 18 -7.79 -10.76 6.71
CA LYS A 18 -6.52 -11.00 7.40
C LYS A 18 -6.52 -10.33 8.78
N PRO A 19 -6.16 -11.06 9.86
CA PRO A 19 -6.17 -10.52 11.22
C PRO A 19 -4.85 -9.81 11.53
N PHE A 20 -4.67 -8.59 11.02
CA PHE A 20 -3.49 -7.78 11.33
C PHE A 20 -3.50 -7.25 12.76
N LYS A 21 -2.31 -7.18 13.36
CA LYS A 21 -2.09 -6.63 14.70
C LYS A 21 -1.15 -5.43 14.65
N ALA A 22 -1.27 -4.55 15.64
CA ALA A 22 -0.29 -3.48 15.81
C ALA A 22 1.11 -4.08 15.99
N GLY A 23 2.09 -3.54 15.26
CA GLY A 23 3.47 -4.04 15.22
C GLY A 23 3.73 -5.11 14.16
N ASP A 24 2.71 -5.67 13.50
CA ASP A 24 2.94 -6.52 12.32
C ASP A 24 3.67 -5.72 11.23
N VAL A 25 4.53 -6.40 10.46
CA VAL A 25 5.28 -5.78 9.37
C VAL A 25 4.69 -6.23 8.04
N LEU A 26 4.22 -5.28 7.25
CA LEU A 26 3.89 -5.50 5.85
C LEU A 26 5.15 -5.41 4.99
N VAL A 27 5.32 -6.37 4.10
CA VAL A 27 6.41 -6.40 3.12
C VAL A 27 5.83 -6.11 1.75
N PHE A 28 6.26 -5.01 1.15
CA PHE A 28 5.87 -4.57 -0.18
C PHE A 28 6.97 -4.94 -1.17
N SER A 29 6.75 -6.00 -1.96
CA SER A 29 7.65 -6.41 -3.03
C SER A 29 7.10 -6.00 -4.40
N TYR A 30 7.90 -5.27 -5.19
CA TYR A 30 7.53 -4.72 -6.50
C TYR A 30 8.75 -4.23 -7.29
N ASP A 31 8.56 -3.90 -8.57
CA ASP A 31 9.56 -3.20 -9.39
C ASP A 31 9.60 -1.70 -9.04
N ALA A 32 10.67 -1.27 -8.35
CA ALA A 32 10.85 0.12 -7.91
C ALA A 32 10.98 1.15 -9.05
N SER A 33 11.22 0.71 -10.28
CA SER A 33 11.21 1.60 -11.45
C SER A 33 9.79 1.93 -11.93
N ALA A 34 8.80 1.12 -11.55
CA ALA A 34 7.42 1.22 -12.01
C ALA A 34 6.44 1.60 -10.90
N HIS A 35 6.78 1.32 -9.64
CA HIS A 35 5.87 1.50 -8.51
C HIS A 35 6.60 2.07 -7.30
N ASN A 36 5.81 2.49 -6.31
CA ASN A 36 6.28 2.87 -4.98
C ASN A 36 5.17 2.62 -3.95
N VAL A 37 5.47 2.83 -2.67
CA VAL A 37 4.49 2.75 -1.57
C VAL A 37 4.43 4.10 -0.88
N VAL A 38 3.24 4.68 -0.78
CA VAL A 38 3.02 5.96 -0.10
C VAL A 38 1.97 5.76 0.98
N VAL A 39 2.30 6.16 2.21
CA VAL A 39 1.36 6.17 3.34
C VAL A 39 0.60 7.49 3.34
N VAL A 40 -0.72 7.42 3.29
CA VAL A 40 -1.59 8.59 3.09
C VAL A 40 -2.73 8.63 4.10
N GLY A 41 -3.42 9.79 4.16
CA GLY A 41 -4.68 9.92 4.88
C GLY A 41 -5.85 9.30 4.12
N ASP A 42 -7.01 9.23 4.77
CA ASP A 42 -8.26 8.69 4.23
C ASP A 42 -8.76 9.47 3.00
N VAL A 43 -8.71 10.80 3.04
CA VAL A 43 -9.10 11.66 1.91
C VAL A 43 -8.20 11.43 0.70
N ASP A 44 -6.89 11.39 0.91
CA ASP A 44 -5.91 11.17 -0.15
C ASP A 44 -6.01 9.76 -0.73
N TYR A 45 -6.31 8.75 0.09
CA TYR A 45 -6.61 7.39 -0.36
C TYR A 45 -7.88 7.32 -1.23
N ALA A 46 -8.93 8.05 -0.84
CA ALA A 46 -10.17 8.11 -1.60
C ALA A 46 -9.97 8.81 -2.96
N LEU A 47 -9.18 9.89 -2.97
CA LEU A 47 -8.90 10.70 -4.16
C LEU A 47 -7.71 10.20 -4.99
N CYS A 48 -7.03 9.13 -4.56
CA CYS A 48 -5.80 8.64 -5.18
C CYS A 48 -4.72 9.73 -5.33
N ARG A 49 -4.43 10.42 -4.22
CA ARG A 49 -3.41 11.47 -4.14
C ARG A 49 -2.24 11.00 -3.28
N ALA A 50 -1.04 11.33 -3.73
CA ALA A 50 0.19 11.17 -2.96
C ALA A 50 0.78 12.58 -2.72
N PRO A 51 0.46 13.24 -1.59
CA PRO A 51 0.94 14.58 -1.34
C PRO A 51 2.45 14.59 -1.06
N ALA A 52 3.13 15.69 -1.38
CA ALA A 52 4.59 15.77 -1.33
C ALA A 52 5.20 15.57 0.09
N ASN A 53 4.41 15.79 1.14
CA ASN A 53 4.80 15.59 2.53
C ASN A 53 4.45 14.19 3.08
N ALA A 54 3.86 13.30 2.27
CA ALA A 54 3.58 11.93 2.67
C ALA A 54 4.87 11.12 2.82
N THR A 55 4.80 10.08 3.65
CA THR A 55 5.90 9.11 3.75
C THR A 55 5.87 8.21 2.53
N ALA A 56 6.94 8.22 1.73
CA ALA A 56 7.08 7.41 0.53
C ALA A 56 8.28 6.45 0.66
N TYR A 57 8.08 5.24 0.17
CA TYR A 57 9.07 4.18 0.08
C TYR A 57 9.21 3.74 -1.38
N GLY A 58 10.42 3.39 -1.79
CA GLY A 58 10.76 3.15 -3.19
C GLY A 58 11.86 2.11 -3.38
N SER A 59 12.08 1.20 -2.41
CA SER A 59 13.16 0.22 -2.52
C SER A 59 12.78 -1.02 -3.35
N GLY A 60 11.48 -1.28 -3.50
CA GLY A 60 10.97 -2.52 -4.11
C GLY A 60 10.93 -3.72 -3.15
N ASP A 61 11.40 -3.57 -1.91
CA ASP A 61 11.25 -4.52 -0.79
C ASP A 61 11.02 -3.74 0.52
N ASP A 62 9.99 -2.87 0.51
CA ASP A 62 9.74 -1.99 1.65
C ASP A 62 9.05 -2.72 2.79
N ARG A 63 9.47 -2.41 4.03
CA ARG A 63 8.98 -3.04 5.24
C ARG A 63 8.37 -1.99 6.13
N VAL A 64 7.05 -2.03 6.31
CA VAL A 64 6.31 -1.03 7.07
C VAL A 64 5.62 -1.70 8.26
N ALA A 65 5.99 -1.27 9.47
CA ALA A 65 5.33 -1.69 10.69
C ALA A 65 3.96 -0.99 10.83
N LEU A 66 2.93 -1.76 11.16
CA LEU A 66 1.57 -1.26 11.28
C LEU A 66 1.36 -0.58 12.65
N PRO A 67 0.95 0.70 12.69
CA PRO A 67 0.44 1.30 13.91
C PRO A 67 -0.93 0.70 14.26
N PRO A 68 -1.40 0.83 15.51
CA PRO A 68 -2.79 0.51 15.84
C PRO A 68 -3.76 1.37 15.03
N GLY A 69 -4.84 0.76 14.53
CA GLY A 69 -5.86 1.44 13.72
C GLY A 69 -5.71 1.19 12.22
N VAL A 70 -6.22 2.12 11.41
CA VAL A 70 -6.24 2.00 9.94
C VAL A 70 -5.04 2.73 9.35
N THR A 71 -4.31 2.06 8.47
CA THR A 71 -3.26 2.66 7.65
C THR A 71 -3.63 2.52 6.17
N PHE A 72 -3.51 3.60 5.41
CA PHE A 72 -3.81 3.64 3.98
C PHE A 72 -2.52 3.70 3.17
N PHE A 73 -2.43 2.85 2.15
CA PHE A 73 -1.30 2.77 1.25
C PHE A 73 -1.78 2.95 -0.18
N VAL A 74 -1.05 3.74 -0.96
CA VAL A 74 -1.26 3.93 -2.40
C VAL A 74 0.08 3.84 -3.12
N SER A 75 0.06 3.58 -4.43
CA SER A 75 1.20 3.95 -5.28
C SER A 75 0.95 5.33 -5.88
N GLY A 76 1.99 6.17 -5.81
CA GLY A 76 1.98 7.54 -6.33
C GLY A 76 2.40 7.66 -7.80
N PHE A 77 2.75 6.54 -8.47
CA PHE A 77 3.03 6.56 -9.91
C PHE A 77 1.76 6.88 -10.71
N PRO A 78 1.87 7.64 -11.83
CA PRO A 78 0.69 8.05 -12.61
C PRO A 78 -0.13 6.85 -13.11
N GLY A 79 -1.40 6.76 -12.71
CA GLY A 79 -2.32 5.70 -13.14
C GLY A 79 -2.42 4.50 -12.20
N ASP A 80 -1.47 4.31 -11.28
CA ASP A 80 -1.42 3.09 -10.46
C ASP A 80 -2.56 3.02 -9.45
N CYS A 81 -2.82 4.11 -8.73
CA CYS A 81 -3.87 4.15 -7.72
C CYS A 81 -5.28 4.16 -8.34
N ASP A 82 -5.53 5.07 -9.30
CA ASP A 82 -6.86 5.39 -9.81
C ASP A 82 -7.33 4.44 -10.92
N LYS A 83 -6.41 3.92 -11.75
CA LYS A 83 -6.74 2.96 -12.82
C LYS A 83 -6.28 1.56 -12.46
N GLY A 84 -5.08 1.45 -11.91
CA GLY A 84 -4.47 0.18 -11.50
C GLY A 84 -5.06 -0.40 -10.22
N MET A 85 -5.85 0.36 -9.45
CA MET A 85 -6.37 -0.06 -8.14
C MET A 85 -5.25 -0.54 -7.20
N MET A 86 -4.07 0.08 -7.30
CA MET A 86 -2.88 -0.23 -6.52
C MET A 86 -2.88 0.58 -5.22
N LYS A 87 -3.84 0.24 -4.38
CA LYS A 87 -4.09 0.86 -3.08
C LYS A 87 -4.67 -0.16 -2.11
N ILE A 88 -4.34 -0.07 -0.82
CA ILE A 88 -4.92 -0.91 0.23
C ILE A 88 -5.19 -0.10 1.49
N ALA A 89 -6.22 -0.50 2.24
CA ALA A 89 -6.48 -0.06 3.60
C ALA A 89 -6.28 -1.25 4.54
N VAL A 90 -5.43 -1.11 5.55
CA VAL A 90 -5.09 -2.17 6.48
C VAL A 90 -5.47 -1.74 7.89
N THR A 91 -6.30 -2.55 8.54
CA THR A 91 -6.73 -2.33 9.92
C THR A 91 -5.98 -3.26 10.85
N ALA A 92 -5.10 -2.71 11.68
CA ALA A 92 -4.38 -3.43 12.72
C ALA A 92 -5.07 -3.22 14.08
N ARG A 93 -5.32 -4.33 14.79
CA ARG A 93 -5.95 -4.32 16.12
C ARG A 93 -4.94 -4.51 17.24
#